data_AF-A0A6B2QK74-F1
#
_entry.id   AF-A0A6B2QK74-F1
#
_cell.length_a   1.000
_cell.length_b   1.000
_cell.length_c   1.000
_cell.angle_alpha   90.00
_cell.angle_beta   90.00
_cell.angle_gamma   90.00
#
_symmetry.space_group_name_H-M   'P 1'
#
loop_
_entity.id
_entity.type
_entity.pdbx_description
1 polymer ?
#
loop_
_entity_poly.entity_id
_entity_poly.type
_entity_poly.pdbx_seq_one_letter_code
_entity_poly.pdbx_strand_id
1 'polypeptide(L)'
;FVVPMLPMTPQTLHLLNAETIGTMRTGSYLINACRGSVVDELAVAEALESGKLAGYAADVFELEEWIRVDRPTAIPQELLTNTAQTFFTPHLGSAVDDVRFEIEQLAANNILQALTGQRPSDAINNPILEGVN
;
A
#
# COMPACT_ATOMS: atom_id res chain seq x y z
N PHE A 1 15.14 11.33 -6.25
CA PHE A 1 13.93 10.52 -6.07
C PHE A 1 14.27 9.36 -5.16
N VAL A 2 13.36 9.01 -4.25
CA VAL A 2 13.39 7.78 -3.45
C VAL A 2 12.04 7.10 -3.65
N VAL A 3 12.07 5.80 -3.95
CA VAL A 3 10.88 5.00 -4.31
C VAL A 3 10.91 3.70 -3.51
N PRO A 4 10.32 3.65 -2.30
CA PRO A 4 10.15 2.38 -1.61
C PRO A 4 9.28 1.44 -2.43
N MET A 5 9.70 0.17 -2.50
CA MET A 5 8.97 -0.90 -3.18
C MET A 5 9.04 -2.18 -2.35
N LEU A 6 8.51 -2.10 -1.13
CA LEU A 6 8.63 -3.13 -0.10
C LEU A 6 7.25 -3.61 0.35
N PRO A 7 7.11 -4.87 0.78
CA PRO A 7 5.91 -5.32 1.47
C PRO A 7 5.76 -4.61 2.82
N MET A 8 4.53 -4.56 3.34
CA MET A 8 4.29 -4.18 4.72
C MET A 8 4.61 -5.38 5.62
N THR A 9 5.60 -5.22 6.50
CA THR A 9 5.95 -6.14 7.58
C THR A 9 6.27 -5.32 8.84
N PRO A 10 6.40 -5.95 10.02
CA PRO A 10 6.85 -5.23 11.23
C PRO A 10 8.22 -4.55 11.07
N GLN A 11 9.08 -5.05 10.17
CA GLN A 11 10.41 -4.47 9.91
C GLN A 11 10.39 -3.29 8.94
N THR A 12 9.34 -3.15 8.14
CA THR A 12 9.18 -2.05 7.17
C THR A 12 8.19 -0.99 7.62
N LEU A 13 7.53 -1.19 8.75
CA LEU A 13 6.69 -0.19 9.39
C LEU A 13 7.49 1.10 9.64
N HIS A 14 7.03 2.20 9.05
CA HIS A 14 7.66 3.52 9.13
C HIS A 14 9.16 3.48 8.81
N LEU A 15 9.54 2.66 7.83
CA LEU A 15 10.90 2.65 7.29
C LEU A 15 11.31 4.04 6.80
N LEU A 16 10.36 4.80 6.25
CA LEU A 16 10.53 6.21 5.87
C LEU A 16 9.84 7.09 6.92
N ASN A 17 10.49 7.25 8.07
CA ASN A 17 10.14 8.12 9.19
C ASN A 17 10.94 9.45 9.16
N ALA A 18 10.72 10.33 10.15
CA ALA A 18 11.40 11.63 10.24
C ALA A 18 12.94 11.53 10.23
N GLU A 19 13.53 10.54 10.91
CA GLU A 19 14.98 10.34 10.94
C GLU A 19 15.52 9.96 9.55
N THR A 20 14.93 8.94 8.94
CA THR A 20 15.35 8.43 7.63
C THR A 20 15.09 9.44 6.51
N ILE A 21 13.95 10.14 6.52
CA ILE A 21 13.68 11.27 5.64
C ILE A 21 14.70 12.39 5.89
N GLY A 22 15.09 12.63 7.15
CA GLY A 22 16.15 13.54 7.56
C GLY A 22 17.49 13.28 6.88
N THR A 23 17.79 12.03 6.52
CA THR A 23 19.02 11.66 5.78
C THR A 23 18.92 11.88 4.27
N MET A 24 17.71 12.05 3.71
CA MET A 24 17.52 12.26 2.27
C MET A 24 18.11 13.60 1.83
N ARG A 25 18.41 13.74 0.53
CA ARG A 25 18.83 15.03 -0.04
C ARG A 25 17.71 16.07 0.12
N THR A 26 18.02 17.28 0.59
CA THR A 26 17.07 18.39 0.64
C THR A 26 16.53 18.71 -0.76
N GLY A 27 15.22 18.93 -0.88
CA GLY A 27 14.52 19.12 -2.14
C GLY A 27 14.37 17.83 -2.97
N SER A 28 14.51 16.66 -2.35
CA SER A 28 14.23 15.38 -3.02
C SER A 28 12.74 15.06 -3.04
N TYR A 29 12.36 14.09 -3.86
CA TYR A 29 10.98 13.61 -4.00
C TYR A 29 10.87 12.18 -3.48
N LEU A 30 9.79 11.89 -2.76
CA LEU A 30 9.40 10.57 -2.28
C LEU A 30 8.18 10.07 -3.06
N ILE A 31 8.19 8.83 -3.53
CA ILE A 31 7.09 8.24 -4.31
C ILE A 31 6.73 6.88 -3.69
N ASN A 32 5.56 6.76 -3.08
CA ASN A 32 5.10 5.53 -2.45
C ASN A 32 3.94 4.88 -3.22
N ALA A 33 4.25 3.83 -3.97
CA ALA A 33 3.26 2.96 -4.61
C ALA A 33 3.37 1.51 -4.10
N CYS A 34 3.88 1.32 -2.87
CA CYS A 34 4.03 0.00 -2.27
C CYS A 34 2.96 -0.27 -1.21
N ARG A 35 3.17 0.15 0.04
CA ARG A 35 2.19 0.08 1.14
C ARG A 35 2.23 1.34 1.97
N GLY A 36 1.07 1.81 2.43
CA GLY A 36 0.95 3.08 3.14
C GLY A 36 1.89 3.19 4.33
N SER A 37 1.83 2.21 5.24
CA SER A 37 2.61 2.19 6.49
C SER A 37 4.11 1.93 6.33
N VAL A 38 4.63 1.84 5.12
CA VAL A 38 6.09 1.90 4.91
C VAL A 38 6.61 3.32 5.14
N VAL A 39 5.74 4.32 4.99
CA VAL A 39 6.02 5.74 5.17
C VAL A 39 5.24 6.25 6.39
N ASP A 40 5.88 7.09 7.20
CA ASP A 40 5.20 7.90 8.22
C ASP A 40 4.68 9.18 7.54
N GLU A 41 3.37 9.27 7.36
CA GLU A 41 2.74 10.37 6.62
C GLU A 41 2.85 11.73 7.34
N LEU A 42 2.92 11.74 8.67
CA LEU A 42 3.12 12.97 9.44
C LEU A 42 4.54 13.48 9.25
N ALA A 43 5.53 12.58 9.29
CA ALA A 43 6.92 12.94 8.98
C ALA A 43 7.09 13.47 7.55
N VAL A 44 6.32 12.96 6.59
CA VAL A 44 6.29 13.50 5.22
C VAL A 44 5.69 14.90 5.19
N ALA A 45 4.58 15.16 5.88
CA ALA A 45 3.96 16.49 5.93
C ALA A 45 4.95 17.54 6.48
N GLU A 46 5.63 17.22 7.59
CA GLU A 46 6.67 18.08 8.18
C GLU A 46 7.87 18.27 7.23
N ALA A 47 8.27 17.22 6.52
CA ALA A 47 9.37 17.29 5.56
C ALA A 47 9.02 18.14 4.33
N LEU A 48 7.76 18.17 3.90
CA LEU A 48 7.28 19.07 2.84
C LEU A 48 7.28 20.52 3.34
N GLU A 49 6.75 20.77 4.54
CA GLU A 49 6.69 22.11 5.13
C GLU A 49 8.09 22.72 5.33
N SER A 50 9.05 21.93 5.81
CA SER A 50 10.44 22.36 6.00
C SER A 50 11.25 22.48 4.70
N GLY A 51 10.70 22.06 3.55
CA GLY A 51 11.42 21.99 2.27
C GLY A 51 12.46 20.88 2.20
N LYS A 52 12.48 19.96 3.18
CA LYS A 52 13.31 18.75 3.13
C LYS A 52 12.92 17.89 1.93
N LEU A 53 11.62 17.71 1.71
CA LEU A 53 11.05 17.14 0.49
C LEU A 53 10.53 18.27 -0.40
N ALA A 54 10.83 18.18 -1.69
CA ALA A 54 10.22 19.03 -2.70
C ALA A 54 8.83 18.54 -3.10
N GLY A 55 8.54 17.24 -2.93
CA GLY A 55 7.22 16.68 -3.19
C GLY A 55 7.07 15.23 -2.77
N TYR A 56 5.82 14.80 -2.65
CA TYR A 56 5.40 13.46 -2.28
C TYR A 56 4.31 12.96 -3.23
N ALA A 57 4.49 11.78 -3.82
CA ALA A 57 3.43 11.13 -4.57
C ALA A 57 3.08 9.78 -3.93
N ALA A 58 1.80 9.43 -3.90
CA ALA A 58 1.35 8.19 -3.30
C ALA A 58 0.14 7.58 -4.00
N ASP A 59 0.15 6.26 -4.11
CA ASP A 59 -1.03 5.46 -4.50
C ASP A 59 -1.68 4.76 -3.30
N VAL A 60 -0.97 4.73 -2.17
CA VAL A 60 -1.33 3.97 -0.97
C VAL A 60 -1.14 4.84 0.27
N PHE A 61 -1.96 4.63 1.29
CA PHE A 61 -2.05 5.48 2.47
C PHE A 61 -2.05 4.66 3.76
N GLU A 62 -1.52 5.23 4.84
CA GLU A 62 -1.42 4.57 6.14
C GLU A 62 -2.79 4.12 6.69
N LEU A 63 -3.83 4.89 6.40
CA LEU A 63 -5.20 4.60 6.83
C LEU A 63 -5.74 3.26 6.30
N GLU A 64 -5.13 2.69 5.27
CA GLU A 64 -5.55 1.44 4.63
C GLU A 64 -5.08 0.18 5.39
N GLU A 65 -4.14 0.30 6.34
CA GLU A 65 -3.62 -0.85 7.08
C GLU A 65 -4.56 -1.26 8.24
N TRP A 66 -5.72 -1.83 7.92
CA TRP A 66 -6.76 -2.25 8.88
C TRP A 66 -6.32 -3.23 9.97
N ILE A 67 -5.20 -3.93 9.77
CA ILE A 67 -4.62 -4.83 10.78
C ILE A 67 -3.92 -4.06 11.90
N ARG A 68 -3.51 -2.81 11.67
CA ARG A 68 -2.87 -1.95 12.66
C ARG A 68 -3.92 -1.29 13.55
N VAL A 69 -3.77 -1.48 14.85
CA VAL A 69 -4.66 -0.89 15.87
C VAL A 69 -4.49 0.63 15.96
N ASP A 70 -3.29 1.12 15.67
CA ASP A 70 -2.88 2.52 15.72
C ASP A 70 -3.02 3.26 14.38
N ARG A 71 -3.66 2.65 13.37
CA ARG A 71 -3.78 3.27 12.04
C ARG A 71 -4.56 4.60 12.12
N PRO A 72 -4.21 5.60 11.28
CA PRO A 72 -5.03 6.80 11.13
C PRO A 72 -6.36 6.48 10.46
N THR A 73 -7.37 7.32 10.68
CA THR A 73 -8.72 7.15 10.09
C THR A 73 -8.92 7.92 8.79
N ALA A 74 -7.99 8.81 8.44
CA ALA A 74 -8.00 9.63 7.24
C ALA A 74 -6.56 9.99 6.83
N ILE A 75 -6.39 10.44 5.58
CA ILE A 75 -5.13 11.04 5.11
C ILE A 75 -4.94 12.37 5.85
N PRO A 76 -3.74 12.71 6.33
CA PRO A 76 -3.46 14.01 6.94
C PRO A 76 -3.92 15.17 6.03
N GLN A 77 -4.64 16.14 6.63
CA GLN A 77 -5.27 17.23 5.89
C GLN A 77 -4.22 18.13 5.22
N GLU A 78 -3.04 18.25 5.82
CA GLU A 78 -1.87 18.96 5.31
C GLU A 78 -1.40 18.38 3.97
N LEU A 79 -1.42 17.05 3.83
CA LEU A 79 -1.09 16.39 2.56
C LEU A 79 -2.17 16.61 1.50
N LEU A 80 -3.45 16.50 1.89
CA LEU A 80 -4.59 16.69 0.99
C LEU A 80 -4.70 18.12 0.46
N THR A 81 -4.36 19.11 1.27
CA THR A 81 -4.42 20.53 0.89
C THR A 81 -3.19 21.00 0.12
N ASN A 82 -2.04 20.33 0.27
CA ASN A 82 -0.79 20.69 -0.41
C ASN A 82 -0.72 20.23 -1.88
N THR A 83 -1.68 20.68 -2.68
CA THR A 83 -1.81 20.34 -4.11
C THR A 83 -0.63 20.78 -4.97
N ALA A 84 0.23 21.67 -4.47
CA ALA A 84 1.43 22.13 -5.19
C ALA A 84 2.60 21.14 -5.09
N GLN A 85 2.65 20.32 -4.04
CA GLN A 85 3.76 19.41 -3.77
C GLN A 85 3.32 17.95 -3.64
N THR A 86 2.02 17.66 -3.70
CA THR A 86 1.48 16.30 -3.62
C THR A 86 0.82 15.84 -4.91
N PHE A 87 0.90 14.53 -5.17
CA PHE A 87 0.15 13.87 -6.24
C PHE A 87 -0.34 12.49 -5.78
N PHE A 88 -1.67 12.32 -5.77
CA PHE A 88 -2.29 11.16 -5.16
C PHE A 88 -3.21 10.41 -6.12
N THR A 89 -3.17 9.08 -6.02
CA THR A 89 -4.11 8.18 -6.69
C THR A 89 -4.75 7.25 -5.65
N PRO A 90 -6.04 6.93 -5.77
CA PRO A 90 -6.76 6.11 -4.79
C PRO A 90 -6.56 4.61 -5.03
N HIS A 91 -5.37 4.08 -4.75
CA HIS A 91 -5.04 2.65 -4.87
C HIS A 91 -5.28 2.10 -6.29
N LEU A 92 -4.78 2.81 -7.29
CA LEU A 92 -4.95 2.53 -8.71
C LEU A 92 -3.83 1.67 -9.31
N GLY A 93 -2.85 1.20 -8.54
CA GLY A 93 -1.68 0.47 -9.06
C GLY A 93 -2.01 -0.73 -9.97
N SER A 94 -3.16 -1.38 -9.76
CA SER A 94 -3.68 -2.45 -10.63
C SER A 94 -5.01 -2.12 -11.32
N ALA A 95 -5.45 -0.86 -11.31
CA ALA A 95 -6.69 -0.40 -11.92
C ALA A 95 -6.56 -0.29 -13.45
N VAL A 96 -6.29 -1.43 -14.08
CA VAL A 96 -6.15 -1.62 -15.52
C VAL A 96 -7.14 -2.71 -15.92
N ASP A 97 -8.04 -2.41 -16.87
CA ASP A 97 -9.21 -3.24 -17.19
C ASP A 97 -8.85 -4.73 -17.41
N ASP A 98 -7.88 -5.00 -18.28
CA ASP A 98 -7.45 -6.38 -18.58
C ASP A 98 -6.89 -7.10 -17.34
N VAL A 99 -6.11 -6.38 -16.51
CA VAL A 99 -5.54 -6.93 -15.26
C VAL A 99 -6.64 -7.23 -14.24
N ARG A 100 -7.62 -6.33 -14.09
CA ARG A 100 -8.77 -6.53 -13.19
C ARG A 100 -9.61 -7.72 -13.63
N PHE A 101 -9.86 -7.84 -14.94
CA PHE A 101 -10.58 -8.97 -15.51
C PHE A 101 -9.85 -10.30 -15.26
N GLU A 102 -8.53 -10.35 -15.41
CA GLU A 102 -7.74 -11.55 -15.11
C GLU A 102 -7.78 -11.92 -13.62
N ILE A 103 -7.69 -10.93 -12.72
CA ILE A 103 -7.84 -11.14 -11.27
C ILE A 103 -9.21 -11.75 -10.95
N GLU A 104 -10.28 -11.20 -11.52
CA GLU A 104 -11.65 -11.67 -11.33
C GLU A 104 -11.83 -13.11 -11.85
N GLN A 105 -11.31 -13.41 -13.04
CA GLN A 105 -11.34 -14.76 -13.60
C GLN A 105 -10.56 -15.76 -12.73
N LEU A 106 -9.38 -15.40 -12.24
CA LEU A 106 -8.57 -16.27 -11.39
C LEU A 106 -9.31 -16.62 -10.08
N ALA A 107 -9.93 -15.62 -9.44
CA ALA A 107 -10.73 -15.83 -8.25
C ALA A 107 -11.94 -16.74 -8.52
N ALA A 108 -12.68 -16.49 -9.61
CA ALA A 108 -13.84 -17.30 -10.00
C ALA A 108 -13.46 -18.76 -10.27
N ASN A 109 -12.32 -18.99 -10.95
CA ASN A 109 -11.82 -20.34 -11.23
C ASN A 109 -11.41 -21.08 -9.95
N ASN A 110 -10.73 -20.41 -9.00
CA ASN A 110 -10.39 -21.01 -7.71
C ASN A 110 -11.64 -21.38 -6.90
N ILE A 111 -12.68 -20.54 -6.93
CA ILE A 111 -13.97 -20.84 -6.29
C ILE A 111 -14.62 -22.08 -6.94
N LEU A 112 -14.65 -22.15 -8.27
CA LEU A 112 -15.23 -23.29 -8.99
C LEU A 112 -14.48 -24.60 -8.69
N GLN A 113 -13.15 -24.56 -8.64
CA GLN A 113 -12.32 -25.70 -8.26
C GLN A 113 -12.72 -26.20 -6.87
N ALA A 114 -12.79 -25.32 -5.87
CA ALA A 114 -13.21 -25.67 -4.51
C ALA A 114 -14.61 -26.30 -4.48
N LEU A 115 -15.59 -25.68 -5.15
CA LEU A 115 -16.99 -26.13 -5.15
C LEU A 115 -17.20 -27.46 -5.89
N THR A 116 -16.30 -27.83 -6.80
CA THR A 116 -16.33 -29.11 -7.53
C THR A 116 -15.47 -30.20 -6.88
N GLY A 117 -14.99 -29.96 -5.65
CA GLY A 117 -14.19 -30.93 -4.89
C GLY A 117 -12.72 -31.00 -5.30
N GLN A 118 -12.26 -30.07 -6.14
CA GLN A 118 -10.86 -29.95 -6.53
C GLN A 118 -10.13 -29.01 -5.55
N ARG A 119 -8.83 -29.22 -5.36
CA ARG A 119 -8.01 -28.25 -4.63
C ARG A 119 -7.79 -27.01 -5.52
N PRO A 120 -8.11 -25.79 -5.06
CA PRO A 120 -7.82 -24.58 -5.81
C PRO A 120 -6.33 -24.41 -6.07
N SER A 121 -5.98 -23.93 -7.26
CA SER A 121 -4.59 -23.79 -7.72
C SER A 121 -3.78 -22.80 -6.87
N ASP A 122 -4.43 -21.73 -6.39
CA ASP A 122 -3.83 -20.67 -5.57
C ASP A 122 -4.17 -20.80 -4.08
N ALA A 123 -4.50 -22.02 -3.63
CA ALA A 123 -4.85 -22.27 -2.23
C ALA A 123 -3.65 -21.99 -1.30
N ILE A 124 -3.81 -21.01 -0.40
CA ILE A 124 -2.81 -20.65 0.62
C ILE A 124 -2.88 -21.52 1.89
N ASN A 125 -3.80 -22.48 1.94
CA ASN A 125 -3.98 -23.42 3.04
C ASN A 125 -4.33 -24.83 2.53
N ASN A 126 -4.55 -25.77 3.45
CA ASN A 126 -4.88 -27.16 3.14
C ASN A 126 -5.91 -27.72 4.13
N PRO A 127 -7.20 -27.34 4.00
CA PRO A 127 -8.24 -27.86 4.88
C PRO A 127 -8.45 -29.36 4.65
N ILE A 128 -8.77 -30.09 5.72
CA ILE A 128 -9.24 -31.47 5.60
C ILE A 128 -10.70 -31.40 5.15
N LEU A 129 -11.00 -31.91 3.95
CA LEU A 129 -12.37 -32.06 3.48
C LEU A 129 -12.98 -33.29 4.15
N GLU A 130 -13.60 -33.12 5.31
CA GLU A 130 -14.41 -34.18 5.93
C GLU A 130 -15.74 -34.34 5.18
N GLY A 131 -15.97 -35.51 4.57
CA GLY A 131 -17.31 -35.96 4.20
C GLY A 131 -17.72 -35.91 2.72
N VAL A 132 -16.88 -36.38 1.79
CA VAL A 132 -17.37 -36.88 0.48
C VAL A 132 -17.10 -38.37 0.40
N ASN A 133 -18.03 -39.16 0.94
CA ASN A 133 -18.26 -40.57 0.57
C ASN A 133 -19.54 -40.63 -0.26
#